data_AF-X1DUU1-F1
#
_entry.id   AF-X1DUU1-F1
#
_cell.length_a   1.000
_cell.length_b   1.000
_cell.length_c   1.000
_cell.angle_alpha   90.00
_cell.angle_beta   90.00
_cell.angle_gamma   90.00
#
_symmetry.space_group_name_H-M   'P 1'
#
loop_
_entity.id
_entity.type
_entity.pdbx_description
1 polymer ?
#
loop_
_entity_poly.entity_id
_entity_poly.type
_entity_poly.pdbx_seq_one_letter_code
_entity_poly.pdbx_strand_id
1 'polypeptide(L)'
;ILDLSVMNKVISIDIENNLVEVEPGVICDELNEKLKSSGYFFPPDPGSSSVATIGGMVATNAGGIQAFKYGVTQNYVLFLEVIFPDGNIVK
;
A
#
# COMPACT_ATOMS: atom_id res chain seq x y z
N ILE A 1 20.60 -7.64 2.25
CA ILE A 1 19.36 -6.88 2.55
C ILE A 1 18.81 -6.41 1.22
N LEU A 2 17.53 -6.66 0.95
CA LEU A 2 16.82 -6.12 -0.21
C LEU A 2 16.03 -4.90 0.26
N ASP A 3 16.41 -3.72 -0.23
CA ASP A 3 15.73 -2.46 0.08
C ASP A 3 14.85 -2.06 -1.10
N LEU A 4 13.56 -1.89 -0.82
CA LEU A 4 12.53 -1.54 -1.81
C LEU A 4 12.14 -0.05 -1.75
N SER A 5 12.77 0.77 -0.91
CA SER A 5 12.44 2.19 -0.73
C SER A 5 12.54 3.03 -1.99
N VAL A 6 13.35 2.59 -2.97
CA VAL A 6 13.50 3.25 -4.27
C VAL A 6 12.41 2.87 -5.28
N MET A 7 11.63 1.82 -4.99
CA MET A 7 10.42 1.44 -5.75
C MET A 7 9.22 2.16 -5.12
N ASN A 8 9.15 3.48 -5.23
CA ASN A 8 8.21 4.34 -4.53
C ASN A 8 7.27 5.11 -5.47
N LYS A 9 6.99 4.57 -6.66
CA LYS A 9 6.05 5.18 -7.60
C LYS A 9 4.62 4.76 -7.33
N VAL A 10 3.71 5.72 -7.49
CA VAL A 10 2.29 5.43 -7.69
C VAL A 10 2.12 5.26 -9.20
N ILE A 11 1.77 4.04 -9.63
CA ILE A 11 1.72 3.63 -11.04
C ILE A 11 0.47 4.17 -11.71
N SER A 12 -0.69 4.01 -11.07
CA SER A 12 -1.98 4.48 -11.57
C SER A 12 -2.95 4.78 -10.43
N ILE A 13 -3.85 5.75 -10.64
CA ILE A 13 -4.97 6.08 -9.75
C ILE A 13 -6.24 6.02 -10.60
N ASP A 14 -7.11 5.07 -10.32
CA ASP A 14 -8.39 4.87 -10.98
C ASP A 14 -9.53 5.12 -9.98
N ILE A 15 -10.04 6.34 -10.02
CA ILE A 15 -11.09 6.81 -9.12
C ILE A 15 -12.44 6.18 -9.43
N GLU A 16 -12.71 5.83 -10.70
CA GLU A 16 -13.99 5.23 -11.09
C GLU A 16 -14.14 3.82 -10.50
N ASN A 17 -13.03 3.09 -10.44
CA ASN A 17 -12.99 1.72 -9.90
C ASN A 17 -12.50 1.63 -8.44
N ASN A 18 -12.25 2.76 -7.77
CA ASN A 18 -11.69 2.82 -6.42
C ASN A 18 -10.37 2.04 -6.27
N LEU A 19 -9.49 2.16 -7.25
CA LEU A 19 -8.27 1.38 -7.35
C LEU A 19 -7.05 2.29 -7.43
N VAL A 20 -5.98 1.91 -6.73
CA VAL A 20 -4.67 2.54 -6.85
C VAL A 20 -3.61 1.46 -6.96
N GLU A 21 -2.76 1.60 -7.96
CA GLU A 21 -1.62 0.70 -8.19
C GLU A 21 -0.35 1.40 -7.75
N VAL A 22 0.44 0.74 -6.90
CA VAL A 22 1.62 1.32 -6.27
C VAL A 22 2.77 0.33 -6.24
N GLU A 23 3.98 0.85 -6.29
CA GLU A 23 5.19 0.09 -5.98
C GLU A 23 5.31 -0.12 -4.44
N PRO A 24 6.00 -1.19 -4.00
CA PRO A 24 6.01 -1.60 -2.58
C PRO A 24 6.71 -0.62 -1.64
N GLY A 25 7.55 0.29 -2.15
CA GLY A 25 8.28 1.29 -1.37
C GLY A 25 7.51 2.58 -1.13
N VAL A 26 6.30 2.75 -1.67
CA VAL A 26 5.47 3.93 -1.42
C VAL A 26 5.15 4.05 0.06
N ILE A 27 5.34 5.23 0.65
CA ILE A 27 4.99 5.51 2.05
C ILE A 27 3.47 5.75 2.17
N CYS A 28 2.85 5.23 3.23
CA CYS A 28 1.41 5.34 3.46
C CYS A 28 0.91 6.80 3.46
N ASP A 29 1.57 7.68 4.20
CA ASP A 29 1.19 9.11 4.23
C ASP A 29 1.37 9.78 2.86
N GLU A 30 2.40 9.43 2.09
CA GLU A 30 2.61 9.97 0.74
C GLU A 30 1.53 9.51 -0.23
N LEU A 31 1.08 8.25 -0.12
CA LEU A 31 -0.06 7.75 -0.88
C LEU A 31 -1.33 8.55 -0.54
N ASN A 32 -1.59 8.76 0.74
CA ASN A 32 -2.76 9.49 1.20
C ASN A 32 -2.74 10.97 0.78
N GLU A 33 -1.59 11.64 0.80
CA GLU A 33 -1.48 13.02 0.30
C GLU A 33 -1.76 13.11 -1.20
N LYS A 34 -1.39 12.10 -2.01
CA LYS A 34 -1.74 12.05 -3.44
C LYS A 34 -3.24 11.85 -3.66
N LEU A 35 -3.87 10.95 -2.91
CA LEU A 35 -5.30 10.62 -3.03
C LEU A 35 -6.23 11.72 -2.51
N LYS A 36 -5.73 12.56 -1.60
CA LYS A 36 -6.47 13.67 -0.96
C LYS A 36 -7.16 14.61 -1.94
N SER A 37 -6.52 14.91 -3.06
CA SER A 37 -7.08 15.76 -4.12
C SER A 37 -8.36 15.20 -4.75
N SER A 38 -8.52 13.88 -4.71
CA SER A 38 -9.67 13.15 -5.25
C SER A 38 -10.74 12.86 -4.18
N GLY A 39 -10.49 13.23 -2.91
CA GLY A 39 -11.37 12.90 -1.79
C GLY A 39 -11.26 11.45 -1.29
N TYR A 40 -10.23 10.72 -1.72
CA TYR A 40 -9.96 9.33 -1.33
C TYR A 40 -8.76 9.25 -0.39
N PHE A 41 -8.67 8.13 0.32
CA PHE A 41 -7.51 7.77 1.13
C PHE A 41 -7.44 6.25 1.27
N PHE A 42 -6.24 5.74 1.54
CA PHE A 42 -5.94 4.38 1.96
C PHE A 42 -6.11 4.27 3.48
N PRO A 43 -7.13 3.55 3.98
CA PRO A 43 -7.54 3.63 5.39
C PRO A 43 -6.65 2.96 6.45
N PRO A 44 -5.90 1.88 6.15
CA PRO A 44 -4.98 1.32 7.12
C PRO A 44 -3.97 2.37 7.60
N ASP A 45 -4.06 2.75 8.87
CA ASP A 45 -3.32 3.87 9.46
C ASP A 45 -2.47 3.36 10.63
N PRO A 46 -1.34 2.68 10.35
CA PRO A 46 -0.43 2.23 11.40
C PRO A 46 0.19 3.44 12.09
N GLY A 47 0.57 3.31 13.37
CA GLY A 47 1.22 4.40 14.10
C GLY A 47 2.56 4.88 13.49
N SER A 48 3.09 4.16 12.51
CA SER A 48 4.27 4.49 11.72
C SER A 48 3.95 4.90 10.28
N SER A 49 2.74 5.39 9.99
CA SER A 49 2.27 5.72 8.63
C SER A 49 3.20 6.64 7.83
N SER A 50 3.94 7.52 8.52
CA SER A 50 4.91 8.45 7.95
C SER A 50 6.20 7.81 7.41
N VAL A 51 6.45 6.55 7.75
CA VAL A 51 7.63 5.78 7.30
C VAL A 51 7.28 4.38 6.81
N ALA A 52 6.07 3.89 7.10
CA ALA A 52 5.61 2.57 6.70
C ALA A 52 5.37 2.55 5.19
N THR A 53 6.07 1.64 4.51
CA THR A 53 5.85 1.39 3.09
C THR A 53 4.68 0.44 2.88
N ILE A 54 3.95 0.58 1.77
CA ILE A 54 2.82 -0.29 1.44
C ILE A 54 3.24 -1.76 1.41
N GLY A 55 4.40 -2.09 0.83
CA GLY A 55 4.92 -3.46 0.82
C GLY A 55 5.16 -4.03 2.22
N GLY A 56 5.68 -3.23 3.14
CA GLY A 56 5.85 -3.64 4.55
C GLY A 56 4.51 -3.83 5.27
N MET A 57 3.54 -2.96 4.97
CA MET A 57 2.17 -3.08 5.49
C MET A 57 1.50 -4.37 4.99
N VAL A 58 1.64 -4.71 3.70
CA VAL A 58 1.12 -5.94 3.12
C VAL A 58 1.80 -7.16 3.76
N ALA A 59 3.12 -7.14 3.91
CA ALA A 59 3.89 -8.25 4.48
C ALA A 59 3.54 -8.55 5.95
N THR A 60 3.08 -7.56 6.69
CA THR A 60 2.76 -7.67 8.13
C THR A 60 1.26 -7.65 8.43
N ASN A 61 0.43 -7.50 7.39
CA ASN A 61 -1.00 -7.21 7.54
C ASN A 61 -1.27 -6.05 8.50
N ALA A 62 -0.59 -4.93 8.27
CA ALA A 62 -0.61 -3.80 9.18
C ALA A 62 -2.02 -3.26 9.41
N GLY A 63 -2.22 -2.76 10.62
CA GLY A 63 -3.43 -2.06 11.02
C GLY A 63 -3.07 -0.97 12.01
N GLY A 64 -4.07 -0.19 12.39
CA GLY A 64 -3.92 0.81 13.44
C GLY A 64 -5.26 1.28 13.96
N ILE A 65 -5.34 2.52 14.45
CA ILE A 65 -6.52 3.04 15.15
C ILE A 65 -7.79 2.98 14.28
N GLN A 66 -7.62 3.15 12.97
CA GLN A 66 -8.69 3.13 11.98
C GLN A 66 -9.22 1.72 11.67
N ALA A 67 -8.51 0.66 12.09
CA ALA A 67 -8.87 -0.71 11.74
C ALA A 67 -10.22 -1.16 12.31
N PHE A 68 -10.70 -0.56 13.41
CA PHE A 68 -12.02 -0.86 13.95
C PHE A 68 -13.15 -0.52 12.96
N LYS A 69 -13.02 0.58 12.21
CA LYS A 69 -14.02 1.02 11.23
C LYS A 69 -13.74 0.49 9.83
N TYR A 70 -12.46 0.44 9.45
CA TYR A 70 -12.06 0.23 8.06
C TYR A 70 -11.38 -1.12 7.80
N GLY A 71 -10.96 -1.85 8.84
CA GLY A 71 -10.18 -3.08 8.68
C GLY A 71 -8.68 -2.84 8.51
N VAL A 72 -7.96 -3.90 8.15
CA VAL A 72 -6.49 -3.93 8.08
C VAL A 72 -6.01 -4.03 6.63
N THR A 73 -4.70 -3.98 6.39
CA THR A 73 -4.14 -3.93 5.03
C THR A 73 -4.68 -5.01 4.10
N GLN A 74 -4.86 -6.26 4.55
CA GLN A 74 -5.40 -7.34 3.68
C GLN A 74 -6.77 -7.00 3.08
N ASN A 75 -7.58 -6.17 3.74
CA ASN A 75 -8.92 -5.80 3.27
C ASN A 75 -8.88 -4.87 2.05
N TYR A 76 -7.73 -4.28 1.76
CA TYR A 76 -7.51 -3.30 0.70
C TYR A 76 -6.54 -3.76 -0.38
N VAL A 77 -6.09 -5.01 -0.33
CA VAL A 77 -5.21 -5.61 -1.34
C VAL A 77 -6.06 -6.46 -2.28
N LEU A 78 -6.17 -6.03 -3.54
CA LEU A 78 -6.93 -6.75 -4.56
C LEU A 78 -6.04 -7.68 -5.40
N PHE A 79 -4.82 -7.25 -5.70
CA PHE A 79 -3.83 -7.99 -6.47
C PHE A 79 -2.42 -7.65 -5.99
N LEU A 80 -1.46 -8.55 -6.22
CA LEU A 80 -0.05 -8.36 -5.87
C LEU A 80 0.83 -9.01 -6.92
N GLU A 81 1.88 -8.31 -7.34
CA GLU A 81 2.97 -8.92 -8.08
C GLU A 81 4.08 -9.36 -7.10
N VAL A 82 4.36 -10.66 -7.03
CA VAL A 82 5.31 -11.25 -6.06
C VAL A 82 6.36 -12.07 -6.78
N ILE A 83 7.63 -11.87 -6.40
CA ILE A 83 8.78 -12.63 -6.91
C ILE A 83 9.19 -13.67 -5.86
N PHE A 84 9.17 -14.94 -6.25
CA PHE A 84 9.60 -16.07 -5.42
C PHE A 84 11.12 -16.32 -5.52
N PRO A 85 11.72 -17.08 -4.58
CA PRO A 85 13.17 -17.33 -4.57
C PRO A 85 13.71 -18.04 -5.82
N ASP A 86 12.85 -18.78 -6.53
CA ASP A 86 13.16 -19.45 -7.80
C ASP A 86 13.06 -18.51 -9.03
N GLY A 87 12.72 -17.24 -8.80
CA GLY A 87 12.55 -16.23 -9.84
C GLY A 87 11.15 -16.21 -10.47
N ASN A 88 10.23 -17.07 -10.01
CA ASN A 88 8.86 -17.05 -10.51
C ASN A 88 8.11 -15.80 -10.07
N ILE A 89 7.33 -15.22 -11.00
CA ILE A 89 6.49 -14.05 -10.77
C ILE A 89 5.04 -14.49 -10.74
N VAL A 90 4.32 -14.17 -9.66
CA VAL A 90 2.87 -14.34 -9.53
C VAL A 90 2.20 -12.98 -9.56
N LYS A 91 1.05 -12.87 -10.23
CA LYS A 91 0.21 -11.68 -10.35
C LYS A 91 -1.21 -11.99 -9.88
#